data_AF-A0A645JBQ2-F1
#
_entry.id   AF-A0A645JBQ2-F1
#
_cell.length_a   1.000
_cell.length_b   1.000
_cell.length_c   1.000
_cell.angle_alpha   90.00
_cell.angle_beta   90.00
_cell.angle_gamma   90.00
#
_symmetry.space_group_name_H-M   'P 1'
#
loop_
_entity.id
_entity.type
_entity.pdbx_description
1 polymer ?
#
loop_
_entity_poly.entity_id
_entity_poly.type
_entity_poly.pdbx_seq_one_letter_code
_entity_poly.pdbx_strand_id
1 'polypeptide(L)'
;MSLARQRPLSDLEKQGLIQAFEFTHELAWNVMKDFFAYQGNVSIMGSRDAVREAFAKGLVEEGEGWMEMIKSRNQTSHTYNQKVADEIVERILESYFPLFESLSRRLTELAG
;
A
#
# COMPACT_ATOMS: atom_id res chain seq x y z
N MET A 1 0.53 9.69 -11.30
CA MET A 1 0.31 10.90 -10.49
C MET A 1 0.17 12.20 -11.30
N SER A 2 0.22 12.22 -12.65
CA SER A 2 0.28 13.50 -13.40
C SER A 2 -0.99 14.37 -13.28
N LEU A 3 -2.18 13.78 -13.30
CA LEU A 3 -3.44 14.52 -13.27
C LEU A 3 -3.71 15.20 -11.91
N ALA A 4 -3.50 14.48 -10.81
CA ALA A 4 -3.70 15.01 -9.45
C ALA A 4 -2.78 16.20 -9.13
N ARG A 5 -1.64 16.32 -9.82
CA ARG A 5 -0.71 17.45 -9.69
C ARG A 5 -1.12 18.67 -10.54
N GLN A 6 -2.03 18.50 -11.49
CA GLN A 6 -2.44 19.55 -12.44
C GLN A 6 -3.78 20.18 -12.05
N ARG A 7 -4.71 19.38 -11.51
CA ARG A 7 -6.02 19.85 -11.02
C ARG A 7 -6.59 18.90 -9.96
N PRO A 8 -7.59 19.34 -9.19
CA PRO A 8 -8.39 18.42 -8.37
C PRO A 8 -8.96 17.28 -9.21
N LEU A 9 -8.94 16.07 -8.65
CA LEU A 9 -9.54 14.89 -9.24
C LEU A 9 -11.08 14.99 -9.17
N SER A 10 -11.74 14.56 -10.24
CA SER A 10 -13.19 14.29 -10.23
C SER A 10 -13.52 13.09 -9.35
N ASP A 11 -14.78 12.95 -8.95
CA ASP A 11 -15.21 11.84 -8.08
C ASP A 11 -14.96 10.47 -8.71
N LEU A 12 -15.14 10.35 -10.04
CA LEU A 12 -14.83 9.11 -10.77
C LEU A 12 -13.33 8.80 -10.75
N GLU A 13 -12.48 9.81 -10.91
CA GLU A 13 -11.01 9.64 -10.84
C GLU A 13 -10.56 9.27 -9.42
N LYS A 14 -11.18 9.86 -8.39
CA LYS A 14 -10.94 9.49 -6.99
C LYS A 14 -11.31 8.04 -6.70
N GLN A 15 -12.50 7.60 -7.17
CA GLN A 15 -12.93 6.20 -7.05
C GLN A 15 -11.96 5.25 -7.76
N GLY A 16 -11.53 5.59 -8.98
CA GLY A 16 -10.54 4.81 -9.71
C GLY A 16 -9.20 4.73 -8.98
N LEU A 17 -8.75 5.83 -8.35
CA LEU A 17 -7.53 5.85 -7.55
C LEU A 17 -7.64 4.98 -6.30
N ILE A 18 -8.77 5.03 -5.59
CA ILE A 18 -9.01 4.20 -4.40
C ILE A 18 -9.06 2.73 -4.79
N GLN A 19 -9.78 2.37 -5.86
CA GLN A 19 -9.80 1.00 -6.36
C GLN A 19 -8.38 0.53 -6.74
N ALA A 20 -7.58 1.44 -7.30
CA ALA A 20 -6.20 1.14 -7.65
C ALA A 20 -5.32 0.87 -6.44
N PHE A 21 -5.50 1.67 -5.40
CA PHE A 21 -4.87 1.47 -4.12
C PHE A 21 -5.23 0.12 -3.49
N GLU A 22 -6.50 -0.27 -3.49
CA GLU A 22 -6.95 -1.55 -2.90
C GLU A 22 -6.24 -2.75 -3.52
N PHE A 23 -6.23 -2.85 -4.85
CA PHE A 23 -5.56 -3.98 -5.52
C PHE A 23 -4.04 -3.90 -5.33
N THR A 24 -3.45 -2.70 -5.33
CA THR A 24 -1.99 -2.53 -5.19
C THR A 24 -1.54 -2.93 -3.80
N HIS A 25 -2.28 -2.54 -2.77
CA HIS A 25 -2.05 -2.98 -1.39
C HIS A 25 -2.14 -4.51 -1.30
N GLU A 26 -3.17 -5.12 -1.89
CA GLU A 26 -3.37 -6.57 -1.89
C GLU A 26 -2.20 -7.32 -2.55
N LEU A 27 -1.74 -6.84 -3.70
CA LEU A 27 -0.57 -7.41 -4.38
C LEU A 27 0.70 -7.23 -3.55
N ALA A 28 0.92 -6.05 -2.98
CA ALA A 28 2.14 -5.76 -2.23
C ALA A 28 2.34 -6.70 -1.04
N TRP A 29 1.32 -6.92 -0.21
CA TRP A 29 1.47 -7.81 0.94
C TRP A 29 1.55 -9.29 0.53
N ASN A 30 0.91 -9.69 -0.57
CA ASN A 30 1.07 -11.04 -1.11
C ASN A 30 2.49 -11.26 -1.63
N VAL A 31 3.10 -10.27 -2.30
CA VAL A 31 4.50 -10.35 -2.72
C VAL A 31 5.44 -10.45 -1.52
N MET A 32 5.21 -9.69 -0.45
CA MET A 32 5.98 -9.83 0.79
C MET A 32 5.85 -11.25 1.38
N LYS A 33 4.62 -11.78 1.44
CA LYS A 33 4.36 -13.14 1.91
C LYS A 33 5.13 -14.17 1.07
N ASP A 34 5.06 -14.08 -0.26
CA ASP A 34 5.72 -15.02 -1.15
C ASP A 34 7.25 -14.92 -1.06
N PHE A 35 7.78 -13.70 -0.92
CA PHE A 35 9.21 -13.45 -0.67
C PHE A 35 9.68 -14.15 0.61
N PHE A 36 8.95 -13.99 1.72
CA PHE A 36 9.32 -14.64 2.99
C PHE A 36 9.06 -16.15 2.99
N ALA A 37 8.04 -16.62 2.28
CA ALA A 37 7.80 -18.04 2.08
C ALA A 37 8.98 -18.70 1.33
N TYR A 38 9.52 -18.03 0.30
CA TYR A 38 10.72 -18.48 -0.40
C TYR A 38 11.96 -18.55 0.52
N GLN A 39 12.04 -17.65 1.51
CA GLN A 39 13.08 -17.66 2.55
C GLN A 39 12.80 -18.64 3.71
N GLY A 40 11.72 -19.42 3.65
CA GLY A 40 11.37 -20.45 4.63
C GLY A 40 10.39 -20.01 5.73
N ASN A 41 9.92 -18.77 5.73
CA ASN A 41 8.88 -18.29 6.64
C ASN A 41 7.49 -18.38 5.99
N VAL A 42 6.78 -19.47 6.26
CA VAL A 42 5.41 -19.72 5.77
C VAL A 42 4.31 -19.32 6.76
N SER A 43 4.66 -18.61 7.84
CA SER A 43 3.72 -18.30 8.93
C SER A 43 2.91 -17.01 8.71
N ILE A 44 3.19 -16.26 7.65
CA ILE A 44 2.50 -15.00 7.32
C ILE A 44 1.08 -15.30 6.83
N MET A 45 0.07 -14.89 7.60
CA MET A 45 -1.35 -15.15 7.30
C MET A 45 -2.10 -13.93 6.74
N GLY A 46 -1.51 -12.73 6.80
CA GLY A 46 -2.15 -11.52 6.29
C GLY A 46 -1.23 -10.30 6.27
N SER A 47 -1.77 -9.17 5.80
CA SER A 47 -1.01 -7.95 5.55
C SER A 47 -0.28 -7.40 6.79
N ARG A 48 -0.89 -7.51 7.97
CA ARG A 48 -0.25 -7.06 9.23
C ARG A 48 0.98 -7.88 9.58
N ASP A 49 0.92 -9.19 9.36
CA ASP A 49 2.05 -10.08 9.65
C ASP A 49 3.14 -9.88 8.60
N ALA A 50 2.76 -9.74 7.33
CA ALA A 50 3.66 -9.44 6.23
C ALA A 50 4.46 -8.16 6.47
N VAL A 51 3.78 -7.07 6.87
CA VAL A 51 4.43 -5.77 7.17
C VAL A 51 5.36 -5.87 8.38
N ARG A 52 4.96 -6.57 9.44
CA ARG A 52 5.80 -6.75 10.63
C ARG A 52 7.07 -7.53 10.32
N GLU A 53 6.96 -8.62 9.57
CA GLU A 53 8.12 -9.40 9.12
C GLU A 53 8.99 -8.57 8.18
N ALA A 54 8.38 -7.88 7.22
CA ALA A 54 9.07 -7.00 6.28
C ALA A 54 9.89 -5.92 6.99
N PHE A 55 9.31 -5.29 8.01
CA PHE A 55 10.01 -4.28 8.80
C PHE A 55 11.12 -4.91 9.66
N ALA A 56 10.83 -6.01 10.37
CA ALA A 56 11.81 -6.70 11.22
C ALA A 56 13.02 -7.23 10.44
N LYS A 57 12.83 -7.58 9.15
CA LYS A 57 13.88 -8.08 8.26
C LYS A 57 14.51 -7.00 7.37
N GLY A 58 14.11 -5.74 7.52
CA GLY A 58 14.64 -4.63 6.72
C GLY A 58 14.30 -4.71 5.23
N LEU A 59 13.19 -5.37 4.88
CA LEU A 59 12.61 -5.32 3.54
C LEU A 59 11.83 -4.01 3.32
N VAL A 60 11.21 -3.48 4.38
CA VAL A 60 10.64 -2.12 4.39
C VAL A 60 11.19 -1.34 5.57
N GLU A 61 11.39 -0.03 5.41
CA GLU A 61 11.96 0.84 6.45
C GLU A 61 10.86 1.61 7.22
N GLU A 62 9.76 1.96 6.56
CA GLU A 62 8.69 2.79 7.13
C GLU A 62 7.50 1.95 7.63
N GLY A 63 7.74 1.12 8.66
CA GLY A 63 6.74 0.18 9.19
C GLY A 63 5.45 0.85 9.67
N GLU A 64 5.53 2.02 10.31
CA GLU A 64 4.35 2.76 10.79
C GLU A 64 3.47 3.23 9.62
N GLY A 65 4.08 3.75 8.55
CA GLY A 65 3.37 4.16 7.34
C GLY A 65 2.60 3.01 6.69
N TRP A 66 3.20 1.81 6.65
CA TRP A 66 2.52 0.60 6.19
C TRP A 66 1.36 0.16 7.11
N MET A 67 1.51 0.31 8.42
CA MET A 67 0.44 0.01 9.36
C MET A 67 -0.75 0.97 9.23
N GLU A 68 -0.50 2.26 8.98
CA GLU A 68 -1.54 3.25 8.64
C GLU A 68 -2.20 2.94 7.30
N MET A 69 -1.43 2.51 6.30
CA MET A 69 -1.94 2.06 5.00
C MET A 69 -2.96 0.92 5.15
N ILE A 70 -2.67 -0.08 5.98
CA ILE A 70 -3.60 -1.18 6.28
C ILE A 70 -4.90 -0.65 6.91
N LYS A 71 -4.81 0.32 7.84
CA LYS A 71 -6.00 0.94 8.45
C LYS A 71 -6.84 1.64 7.39
N SER A 72 -6.21 2.43 6.51
CA SER A 72 -6.91 3.14 5.43
C SER A 72 -7.54 2.17 4.43
N ARG A 73 -6.87 1.06 4.10
CA ARG A 73 -7.45 -0.01 3.27
C ARG A 73 -8.71 -0.62 3.88
N ASN A 74 -8.79 -0.76 5.20
CA ASN A 74 -10.02 -1.23 5.84
C ASN A 74 -11.15 -0.20 5.81
N GLN A 75 -10.83 1.08 5.59
CA GLN A 75 -11.81 2.18 5.51
C GLN A 75 -12.32 2.41 4.08
N THR A 76 -11.71 1.82 3.05
CA THR A 76 -12.13 2.04 1.66
C THR A 76 -13.52 1.48 1.36
N SER A 77 -13.99 0.49 2.12
CA SER A 77 -15.37 0.00 2.10
C SER A 77 -16.40 1.05 2.53
N HIS A 78 -15.96 2.12 3.21
CA HIS A 78 -16.78 3.24 3.68
C HIS A 78 -16.69 4.49 2.79
N THR A 79 -16.19 4.35 1.56
CA THR A 79 -16.00 5.46 0.60
C THR A 79 -17.27 6.09 0.07
N TYR A 80 -18.45 5.55 0.41
CA TYR A 80 -19.73 6.28 0.27
C TYR A 80 -19.76 7.58 1.08
N ASN A 81 -18.90 7.72 2.10
CA ASN A 81 -18.64 8.98 2.78
C ASN A 81 -17.56 9.76 2.04
N GLN A 82 -17.97 10.83 1.35
CA GLN A 82 -17.07 11.69 0.56
C GLN A 82 -15.86 12.18 1.35
N LYS A 83 -16.02 12.53 2.63
CA LYS A 83 -14.92 12.98 3.48
C LYS A 83 -13.87 11.89 3.66
N VAL A 84 -14.30 10.65 3.88
CA VAL A 84 -13.40 9.50 4.03
C VAL A 84 -12.69 9.20 2.70
N ALA A 85 -13.41 9.30 1.58
CA ALA A 85 -12.82 9.11 0.26
C ALA A 85 -11.73 10.16 -0.03
N ASP A 86 -12.00 11.44 0.26
CA ASP A 86 -11.05 12.54 0.06
C ASP A 86 -9.78 12.38 0.94
N GLU A 87 -9.95 12.02 2.22
CA GLU A 87 -8.83 11.74 3.12
C GLU A 87 -7.97 10.55 2.65
N ILE A 88 -8.60 9.48 2.16
CA ILE A 88 -7.88 8.32 1.62
C ILE A 88 -7.12 8.70 0.34
N VAL A 89 -7.74 9.48 -0.55
CA VAL A 89 -7.08 9.96 -1.78
C VAL A 89 -5.82 10.76 -1.44
N GLU A 90 -5.90 11.71 -0.51
CA GLU A 90 -4.74 12.51 -0.07
C GLU A 90 -3.62 11.60 0.46
N ARG A 91 -3.94 10.66 1.34
CA ARG A 91 -2.96 9.68 1.87
C ARG A 91 -2.35 8.80 0.78
N ILE A 92 -3.13 8.37 -0.21
CA ILE A 92 -2.61 7.59 -1.34
C ILE A 92 -1.55 8.40 -2.10
N LEU A 93 -1.86 9.67 -2.40
CA LEU A 93 -1.01 10.55 -3.18
C LEU A 93 0.29 10.90 -2.45
N GLU A 94 0.19 11.22 -1.17
CA GLU A 94 1.29 11.83 -0.41
C GLU A 94 2.11 10.82 0.40
N SER A 95 1.47 9.77 0.92
CA SER A 95 2.09 8.84 1.88
C SER A 95 2.26 7.43 1.31
N TYR A 96 1.24 6.86 0.68
CA TYR A 96 1.26 5.43 0.32
C TYR A 96 1.98 5.13 -0.99
N PHE A 97 1.86 6.02 -1.97
CA PHE A 97 2.55 5.85 -3.25
C PHE A 97 4.08 5.76 -3.08
N PRO A 98 4.75 6.65 -2.32
CA PRO A 98 6.19 6.51 -2.04
C PRO A 98 6.57 5.19 -1.37
N LEU A 99 5.73 4.66 -0.47
CA LEU A 99 5.98 3.37 0.20
C LEU A 99 5.96 2.19 -0.78
N PHE A 100 5.02 2.19 -1.72
CA PHE A 100 4.99 1.18 -2.79
C PHE A 100 6.21 1.28 -3.71
N GLU A 101 6.61 2.50 -4.10
CA GLU A 101 7.82 2.71 -4.90
C GLU A 101 9.08 2.20 -4.17
N SER A 102 9.18 2.47 -2.87
CA SER A 102 10.30 1.99 -2.04
C SER A 102 10.35 0.47 -1.98
N LEU A 103 9.22 -0.20 -1.73
CA LEU A 103 9.15 -1.66 -1.73
C LEU A 103 9.52 -2.25 -3.09
N SER A 104 8.96 -1.70 -4.17
CA SER A 104 9.24 -2.18 -5.53
C SER A 104 10.73 -2.07 -5.85
N ARG A 105 11.35 -0.92 -5.53
CA ARG A 105 12.80 -0.72 -5.74
C ARG A 105 13.62 -1.73 -4.96
N ARG A 106 13.31 -1.90 -3.67
CA ARG A 106 14.01 -2.85 -2.80
C ARG A 106 13.95 -4.29 -3.32
N LEU A 107 12.76 -4.72 -3.76
CA LEU A 107 12.59 -6.07 -4.33
C LEU A 107 13.32 -6.24 -5.66
N THR A 108 13.33 -5.21 -6.53
CA THR A 108 14.10 -5.24 -7.78
C THR A 108 15.60 -5.32 -7.53
N GLU A 109 16.13 -4.59 -6.55
CA GLU A 109 17.55 -4.67 -6.15
C GLU A 109 17.95 -6.06 -5.65
N LEU A 110 17.05 -6.77 -4.98
CA LEU A 110 17.30 -8.12 -4.47
C LEU A 110 17.12 -9.23 -5.52
N ALA A 111 16.53 -8.90 -6.68
CA ALA A 111 16.32 -9.84 -7.78
C ALA A 111 17.49 -9.91 -8.78
N GLY A 112 18.44 -8.98 -8.67
CA GLY A 112 19.69 -8.96 -9.46
C GLY A 112 20.81 -9.74 -8.79
#